data_AF-A0A523ZJX6-F1
#
_entry.id   AF-A0A523ZJX6-F1
#
_cell.length_a   1.000
_cell.length_b   1.000
_cell.length_c   1.000
_cell.angle_alpha   90.00
_cell.angle_beta   90.00
_cell.angle_gamma   90.00
#
_symmetry.space_group_name_H-M   'P 1'
#
loop_
_entity.id
_entity.type
_entity.pdbx_description
1 polymer ?
#
loop_
_entity_poly.entity_id
_entity_poly.type
_entity_poly.pdbx_seq_one_letter_code
_entity_poly.pdbx_strand_id
1 'polypeptide(L)'
;MKKALSLFLLGCLLCLSHQIALAQQEKQEAQTEEKQEIQKEISEIMPKQTRPSYKREGRKDPFRDMLAQQESRRATEGEEGPQISVENLNVIGIVKARGQFTAIITGPEDFPLFVKVGHKFSDGFILSINESQVVFRKTQERGSPLFKPKDIVKEITTEERR
;
A
#
# COMPACT_ATOMS: atom_id res chain seq x y z
N MET A 1 18.77 89.46 36.02
CA MET A 1 18.58 88.97 34.64
C MET A 1 18.73 87.45 34.48
N LYS A 2 19.57 86.76 35.26
CA LYS A 2 19.82 85.29 35.10
C LYS A 2 18.58 84.40 35.32
N LYS A 3 17.66 84.77 36.22
CA LYS A 3 16.43 84.01 36.51
C LYS A 3 15.38 84.09 35.39
N ALA A 4 15.28 85.25 34.72
CA ALA A 4 14.39 85.43 33.57
C ALA A 4 14.88 84.64 32.34
N LEU A 5 16.20 84.59 32.13
CA LEU A 5 16.80 83.81 31.05
C LEU A 5 16.61 82.29 31.26
N SER A 6 16.72 81.81 32.51
CA SER A 6 16.47 80.41 32.86
C SER A 6 15.02 79.97 32.65
N LEU A 7 14.05 80.83 32.96
CA LEU A 7 12.63 80.54 32.73
C LEU A 7 12.29 80.46 31.24
N PHE A 8 12.89 81.32 30.42
CA PHE A 8 12.68 81.31 28.97
C PHE A 8 13.28 80.05 28.32
N LEU A 9 14.47 79.62 28.77
CA LEU A 9 15.13 78.41 28.29
C LEU A 9 14.36 77.13 28.68
N LEU A 10 13.77 77.11 29.88
CA LEU A 10 12.91 76.00 30.33
C LEU A 10 11.59 75.94 29.53
N GLY A 11 11.02 77.11 29.20
CA GLY A 11 9.83 77.22 28.35
C GLY A 11 10.07 76.70 26.93
N CYS A 12 11.20 77.06 26.31
CA CYS A 12 11.57 76.52 25.00
C CYS A 12 11.78 75.00 25.01
N LEU A 13 12.36 74.44 26.08
CA LEU A 13 12.56 72.99 26.20
C LEU A 13 11.23 72.22 26.27
N LEU A 14 10.23 72.77 26.97
CA LEU A 14 8.88 72.21 27.08
C LEU A 14 8.08 72.31 25.77
N CYS A 15 8.31 73.36 24.97
CA CYS A 15 7.71 73.49 23.64
C CYS A 15 8.32 72.50 22.64
N LEU A 16 9.64 72.28 22.67
CA LEU A 16 10.28 71.29 21.80
C LEU A 16 9.84 69.86 22.12
N SER A 17 9.65 69.51 23.40
CA SER A 17 9.19 68.16 23.77
C SER A 17 7.76 67.87 23.34
N HIS A 18 6.88 68.87 23.32
CA HIS A 18 5.50 68.71 22.83
C HIS A 18 5.44 68.46 21.31
N GLN A 19 6.31 69.10 20.52
CA GLN A 19 6.35 68.89 19.08
C GLN A 19 6.86 67.50 18.70
N ILE A 20 7.79 66.95 19.49
CA ILE A 20 8.30 65.58 19.28
C ILE A 20 7.20 64.54 19.59
N ALA A 21 6.37 64.76 20.61
CA ALA A 21 5.28 63.85 20.96
C ALA A 21 4.19 63.78 19.88
N LEU A 22 3.80 64.92 19.30
CA LEU A 22 2.82 64.97 18.20
C LEU A 22 3.33 64.26 16.94
N ALA A 23 4.61 64.45 16.58
CA ALA A 23 5.23 63.77 15.45
C ALA A 23 5.38 62.24 15.67
N GLN A 24 5.44 61.79 16.93
CA GLN A 24 5.44 60.36 17.27
C GLN A 24 4.04 59.74 17.19
N GLN A 25 2.99 60.49 17.51
CA GLN A 25 1.59 60.03 17.37
C GLN A 25 1.21 59.87 15.90
N GLU A 26 1.53 60.85 15.05
CA GLU A 26 1.22 60.78 13.60
C GLU A 26 1.94 59.61 12.91
N LYS A 27 3.19 59.32 13.31
CA LYS A 27 3.92 58.13 12.83
C LYS A 27 3.33 56.82 13.34
N GLN A 28 2.81 56.78 14.57
CA GLN A 28 2.17 55.58 15.12
C GLN A 28 0.81 55.31 14.47
N GLU A 29 0.02 56.35 14.18
CA GLU A 29 -1.25 56.24 13.47
C GLU A 29 -1.03 55.77 12.03
N ALA A 30 -0.10 56.37 11.29
CA ALA A 30 0.26 55.95 9.93
C ALA A 30 0.79 54.50 9.87
N GLN A 31 1.62 54.08 10.84
CA GLN A 31 2.09 52.70 10.94
C GLN A 31 0.98 51.71 11.33
N THR A 32 -0.05 52.17 12.03
CA THR A 32 -1.19 51.33 12.41
C THR A 32 -2.13 51.14 11.22
N GLU A 33 -2.33 52.19 10.41
CA GLU A 33 -3.13 52.12 9.18
C GLU A 33 -2.48 51.26 8.09
N GLU A 34 -1.18 51.42 7.85
CA GLU A 34 -0.41 50.61 6.89
C GLU A 34 -0.45 49.12 7.27
N LYS A 35 -0.32 48.81 8.56
CA LYS A 35 -0.41 47.42 9.06
C LYS A 35 -1.82 46.82 8.92
N GLN A 36 -2.86 47.64 9.04
CA GLN A 36 -4.25 47.20 8.88
C GLN A 36 -4.59 46.97 7.40
N GLU A 37 -4.07 47.79 6.50
CA GLU A 37 -4.26 47.64 5.05
C GLU A 37 -3.55 46.38 4.53
N ILE A 38 -2.30 46.14 4.96
CA ILE A 38 -1.54 44.93 4.63
C ILE A 38 -2.25 43.67 5.15
N GLN A 39 -2.82 43.69 6.36
CA GLN A 39 -3.57 42.53 6.87
C GLN A 39 -4.85 42.25 6.06
N LYS A 40 -5.52 43.30 5.59
CA LYS A 40 -6.74 43.17 4.79
C LYS A 40 -6.42 42.57 3.41
N GLU A 41 -5.36 43.06 2.77
CA GLU A 41 -4.88 42.55 1.48
C GLU A 41 -4.41 41.08 1.57
N ILE A 42 -3.66 40.72 2.62
CA ILE A 42 -3.26 39.32 2.88
C ILE A 42 -4.48 38.41 3.07
N SER A 43 -5.52 38.90 3.76
CA SER A 43 -6.75 38.12 3.98
C SER A 43 -7.59 37.93 2.72
N GLU A 44 -7.43 38.79 1.72
CA GLU A 44 -8.14 38.74 0.44
C GLU A 44 -7.42 37.84 -0.58
N ILE A 45 -6.08 37.77 -0.52
CA ILE A 45 -5.25 36.95 -1.41
C ILE A 45 -5.15 35.50 -0.92
N MET A 46 -5.19 35.25 0.40
CA MET A 46 -5.07 33.90 0.93
C MET A 46 -6.39 33.12 0.81
N PRO A 47 -6.41 31.94 0.16
CA PRO A 47 -7.59 31.10 0.19
C PRO A 47 -7.87 30.71 1.65
N LYS A 48 -9.10 31.01 2.12
CA LYS A 48 -9.56 30.58 3.45
C LYS A 48 -9.25 29.10 3.61
N GLN A 49 -8.42 28.77 4.60
CA GLN A 49 -8.09 27.38 4.92
C GLN A 49 -9.35 26.66 5.41
N THR A 50 -10.10 26.08 4.49
CA THR A 50 -11.19 25.17 4.81
C THR A 50 -10.56 23.90 5.37
N ARG A 51 -10.85 23.60 6.63
CA ARG A 51 -10.46 22.31 7.22
C ARG A 51 -11.05 21.19 6.35
N PRO A 52 -10.29 20.15 5.98
CA PRO A 52 -10.85 19.02 5.26
C PRO A 52 -11.94 18.38 6.12
N SER A 53 -13.19 18.54 5.71
CA SER A 53 -14.34 17.94 6.37
C SER A 53 -14.57 16.55 5.78
N TYR A 54 -14.22 15.52 6.55
CA TYR A 54 -14.39 14.13 6.16
C TYR A 54 -15.87 13.73 6.31
N LYS A 55 -16.57 13.53 5.19
CA LYS A 55 -17.92 12.95 5.17
C LYS A 55 -17.82 11.42 5.06
N ARG A 56 -18.41 10.70 6.03
CA ARG A 56 -18.32 9.23 6.15
C ARG A 56 -19.41 8.51 5.36
N GLU A 57 -20.50 9.20 5.06
CA GLU A 57 -21.73 8.62 4.58
C GLU A 57 -21.60 8.19 3.10
N GLY A 58 -21.94 6.94 2.81
CA GLY A 58 -22.07 6.44 1.44
C GLY A 58 -20.78 6.07 0.71
N ARG A 59 -19.60 6.14 1.35
CA ARG A 59 -18.35 5.70 0.72
C ARG A 59 -18.29 4.17 0.68
N LYS A 60 -18.25 3.60 -0.52
CA LYS A 60 -17.97 2.18 -0.73
C LYS A 60 -16.51 1.92 -0.31
N ASP A 61 -16.29 0.89 0.50
CA ASP A 61 -14.95 0.49 0.92
C ASP A 61 -14.11 0.12 -0.32
N PRO A 62 -12.96 0.78 -0.55
CA PRO A 62 -12.11 0.52 -1.72
C PRO A 62 -11.58 -0.92 -1.78
N PHE A 63 -11.60 -1.68 -0.68
CA PHE A 63 -11.14 -3.07 -0.63
C PHE A 63 -12.26 -4.10 -0.68
N ARG A 64 -13.53 -3.67 -0.63
CA ARG A 64 -14.67 -4.60 -0.62
C ARG A 64 -14.71 -5.49 -1.85
N ASP A 65 -14.40 -4.94 -3.02
CA ASP A 65 -14.42 -5.68 -4.28
C ASP A 65 -13.21 -6.64 -4.37
N MET A 66 -12.07 -6.30 -3.74
CA MET A 66 -10.88 -7.16 -3.68
C MET A 66 -11.09 -8.38 -2.77
N LEU A 67 -11.69 -8.15 -1.59
CA LEU A 67 -12.01 -9.23 -0.64
C LEU A 67 -13.05 -10.19 -1.23
N ALA A 68 -14.07 -9.66 -1.90
CA ALA A 68 -15.08 -10.47 -2.59
C ALA A 68 -14.48 -11.32 -3.72
N GLN A 69 -13.49 -10.79 -4.45
CA GLN A 69 -12.78 -11.55 -5.49
C GLN A 69 -11.88 -12.65 -4.91
N GLN A 70 -11.31 -12.46 -3.72
CA GLN A 70 -10.52 -13.48 -3.04
C GLN A 70 -11.40 -14.64 -2.53
N GLU A 71 -12.61 -14.34 -2.04
CA GLU A 71 -13.57 -15.36 -1.62
C GLU A 71 -14.07 -16.20 -2.80
N SER A 72 -14.33 -15.59 -3.96
CA SER A 72 -14.75 -16.34 -5.15
C SER A 72 -13.64 -17.23 -5.72
N ARG A 73 -12.37 -16.77 -5.73
CA ARG A 73 -11.23 -17.61 -6.13
C ARG A 73 -11.06 -18.86 -5.26
N ARG A 74 -11.20 -18.71 -3.93
CA ARG A 74 -11.14 -19.85 -2.99
C ARG A 74 -12.26 -20.87 -3.21
N ALA A 75 -13.44 -20.43 -3.67
CA ALA A 75 -14.54 -21.33 -3.98
C ALA A 75 -14.29 -22.14 -5.27
N THR A 76 -13.62 -21.55 -6.27
CA THR A 76 -13.27 -22.21 -7.54
C THR A 76 -12.04 -23.12 -7.43
N GLU A 77 -11.10 -22.81 -6.53
CA GLU A 77 -9.93 -23.65 -6.20
C GLU A 77 -10.30 -25.08 -5.72
N GLY A 78 -11.57 -25.33 -5.39
CA GLY A 78 -12.06 -26.65 -5.01
C GLY A 78 -12.25 -27.64 -6.16
N GLU A 79 -12.42 -27.18 -7.41
CA GLU A 79 -12.74 -28.07 -8.54
C GLU A 79 -11.77 -27.96 -9.72
N GLU A 80 -11.23 -26.77 -9.99
CA GLU A 80 -10.28 -26.53 -11.07
C GLU A 80 -8.86 -26.47 -10.50
N GLY A 81 -8.15 -27.59 -10.59
CA GLY A 81 -6.73 -27.64 -10.25
C GLY A 81 -5.88 -26.76 -11.17
N PRO A 82 -4.61 -26.52 -10.84
CA PRO A 82 -3.72 -25.69 -11.64
C PRO A 82 -3.70 -26.13 -13.11
N GLN A 83 -3.77 -25.15 -14.02
CA GLN A 83 -3.69 -25.32 -15.48
C GLN A 83 -2.26 -25.62 -15.95
N ILE A 84 -1.58 -26.52 -15.25
CA ILE A 84 -0.22 -26.97 -15.52
C ILE A 84 -0.32 -28.42 -15.99
N SER A 85 0.37 -28.78 -17.07
CA SER A 85 0.45 -30.18 -17.54
C SER A 85 1.39 -30.99 -16.65
N VAL A 86 1.05 -32.26 -16.43
CA VAL A 86 1.86 -33.23 -15.71
C VAL A 86 3.28 -33.35 -16.29
N GLU A 87 3.48 -33.12 -17.59
CA GLU A 87 4.81 -33.15 -18.21
C GLU A 87 5.69 -31.98 -17.78
N ASN A 88 5.11 -30.79 -17.61
CA ASN A 88 5.85 -29.54 -17.38
C ASN A 88 6.06 -29.19 -15.90
N LEU A 89 5.56 -30.01 -14.96
CA LEU A 89 5.78 -29.80 -13.53
C LEU A 89 7.10 -30.44 -13.04
N ASN A 90 7.73 -29.89 -12.02
CA ASN A 90 8.88 -30.49 -11.36
C ASN A 90 8.55 -30.75 -9.89
N VAL A 91 9.04 -31.86 -9.33
CA VAL A 91 8.86 -32.19 -7.92
C VAL A 91 10.09 -31.70 -7.17
N ILE A 92 9.94 -30.62 -6.40
CA ILE A 92 11.04 -30.01 -5.66
C ILE A 92 11.20 -30.59 -4.26
N GLY A 93 10.13 -31.13 -3.67
CA GLY A 93 10.21 -31.71 -2.34
C GLY A 93 8.96 -32.49 -1.94
N ILE A 94 9.10 -33.31 -0.91
CA ILE A 94 7.99 -34.06 -0.31
C ILE A 94 8.10 -33.92 1.20
N VAL A 95 6.99 -33.53 1.83
CA VAL A 95 6.91 -33.31 3.28
C VAL A 95 5.92 -34.31 3.86
N LYS A 96 6.30 -34.93 4.98
CA LYS A 96 5.42 -35.82 5.75
C LYS A 96 4.94 -35.09 7.01
N ALA A 97 3.64 -34.87 7.11
CA ALA A 97 3.01 -34.25 8.29
C ALA A 97 1.82 -35.09 8.74
N ARG A 98 1.76 -35.42 10.04
CA ARG A 98 0.65 -36.19 10.63
C ARG A 98 0.35 -37.51 9.89
N GLY A 99 1.40 -38.18 9.41
CA GLY A 99 1.28 -39.44 8.65
C GLY A 99 0.84 -39.28 7.19
N GLN A 100 0.65 -38.06 6.69
CA GLN A 100 0.27 -37.78 5.31
C GLN A 100 1.43 -37.14 4.55
N PHE A 101 1.62 -37.57 3.30
CA PHE A 101 2.57 -36.95 2.38
C PHE A 101 1.93 -35.80 1.63
N THR A 102 2.65 -34.68 1.53
CA THR A 102 2.33 -33.52 0.70
C THR A 102 3.53 -33.27 -0.19
N ALA A 103 3.32 -33.26 -1.51
CA ALA A 103 4.37 -32.92 -2.44
C ALA A 103 4.40 -31.41 -2.65
N ILE A 104 5.60 -30.89 -2.89
CA ILE A 104 5.85 -29.52 -3.29
C ILE A 104 6.32 -29.59 -4.75
N ILE A 105 5.56 -28.96 -5.63
CA ILE A 105 5.82 -28.96 -7.07
C ILE A 105 5.98 -27.55 -7.59
N THR A 106 6.73 -27.38 -8.68
CA THR A 106 6.81 -26.13 -9.44
C THR A 106 6.33 -26.35 -10.86
N GLY A 107 5.67 -25.35 -11.43
CA GLY A 107 5.31 -25.31 -12.85
C GLY A 107 6.33 -24.52 -13.68
N PRO A 108 5.99 -24.18 -14.94
CA PRO A 108 6.84 -23.33 -15.79
C PRO A 108 7.04 -21.90 -15.25
N GLU A 109 6.14 -21.43 -14.39
CA GLU A 109 6.22 -20.11 -13.73
C GLU A 109 7.03 -20.15 -12.41
N ASP A 110 7.72 -21.26 -12.11
CA ASP A 110 8.55 -21.51 -10.93
C ASP A 110 7.87 -21.27 -9.56
N PHE A 111 6.55 -21.07 -9.52
CA PHE A 111 5.83 -20.88 -8.28
C PHE A 111 5.56 -22.23 -7.58
N PRO A 112 5.99 -22.40 -6.31
CA PRO A 112 5.80 -23.66 -5.59
C PRO A 112 4.35 -23.85 -5.14
N LEU A 113 3.83 -25.05 -5.35
CA LEU A 113 2.48 -25.47 -4.98
C LEU A 113 2.51 -26.70 -4.08
N PHE A 114 1.72 -26.68 -3.01
CA PHE A 114 1.53 -27.81 -2.11
C PHE A 114 0.37 -28.67 -2.59
N VAL A 115 0.66 -29.92 -2.91
CA VAL A 115 -0.30 -30.83 -3.54
C VAL A 115 -0.41 -32.15 -2.78
N LYS A 116 -1.61 -32.72 -2.81
CA LYS A 116 -1.95 -33.98 -2.12
C LYS A 116 -2.46 -35.00 -3.14
N VAL A 117 -2.56 -36.25 -2.71
CA VAL A 117 -3.18 -37.31 -3.51
C VAL A 117 -4.58 -36.87 -3.97
N GLY A 118 -4.89 -37.08 -5.25
CA GLY A 118 -6.15 -36.66 -5.87
C GLY A 118 -6.16 -35.24 -6.45
N HIS A 119 -5.12 -34.42 -6.22
CA HIS A 119 -5.02 -33.10 -6.84
C HIS A 119 -5.00 -33.24 -8.37
N LYS A 120 -5.89 -32.51 -9.05
CA LYS A 120 -6.02 -32.48 -10.52
C LYS A 120 -5.08 -31.46 -11.16
N PHE A 121 -4.67 -31.78 -12.38
CA PHE A 121 -3.91 -30.95 -13.30
C PHE A 121 -4.68 -30.86 -14.62
N SER A 122 -4.15 -30.12 -15.59
CA SER A 122 -4.83 -29.94 -16.89
C SER A 122 -5.06 -31.27 -17.63
N ASP A 123 -4.16 -32.24 -17.48
CA ASP A 123 -4.15 -33.50 -18.24
C ASP A 123 -4.08 -34.77 -17.37
N GLY A 124 -4.16 -34.63 -16.05
CA GLY A 124 -4.03 -35.76 -15.12
C GLY A 124 -4.30 -35.40 -13.67
N PHE A 125 -3.92 -36.30 -12.76
CA PHE A 125 -4.04 -36.10 -11.32
C PHE A 125 -2.98 -36.89 -10.54
N ILE A 126 -2.80 -36.59 -9.26
CA ILE A 126 -1.88 -37.33 -8.38
C ILE A 126 -2.51 -38.65 -7.94
N LEU A 127 -1.88 -39.75 -8.33
CA LEU A 127 -2.28 -41.11 -7.94
C LEU A 127 -1.76 -41.46 -6.54
N SER A 128 -0.48 -41.19 -6.27
CA SER A 128 0.14 -41.47 -4.97
C SER A 128 1.38 -40.61 -4.74
N ILE A 129 1.74 -40.43 -3.47
CA ILE A 129 2.94 -39.72 -3.02
C ILE A 129 3.69 -40.62 -2.04
N ASN A 130 4.96 -40.89 -2.33
CA ASN A 130 5.88 -41.66 -1.50
C ASN A 130 7.00 -40.75 -0.97
N GLU A 131 7.94 -41.29 -0.21
CA GLU A 131 9.03 -40.51 0.39
C GLU A 131 9.99 -39.88 -0.62
N SER A 132 10.20 -40.52 -1.77
CA SER A 132 11.16 -40.08 -2.80
C SER A 132 10.51 -39.66 -4.13
N GLN A 133 9.23 -39.97 -4.34
CA GLN A 133 8.61 -39.83 -5.66
C GLN A 133 7.11 -39.53 -5.57
N VAL A 134 6.61 -38.90 -6.62
CA VAL A 134 5.19 -38.64 -6.85
C VAL A 134 4.76 -39.39 -8.12
N VAL A 135 3.67 -40.13 -8.03
CA VAL A 135 3.07 -40.83 -9.16
C VAL A 135 1.86 -40.04 -9.65
N PHE A 136 1.91 -39.62 -10.90
CA PHE A 136 0.84 -38.93 -11.60
C PHE A 136 0.15 -39.90 -12.55
N ARG A 137 -1.15 -39.75 -12.73
CA ARG A 137 -1.93 -40.46 -13.75
C ARG A 137 -2.43 -39.47 -14.79
N LYS A 138 -1.87 -39.55 -16.00
CA LYS A 138 -2.28 -38.79 -17.17
C LYS A 138 -3.48 -39.45 -17.81
N THR A 139 -4.54 -38.70 -18.05
CA THR A 139 -5.80 -39.18 -18.64
C THR A 139 -6.15 -38.48 -19.94
N GLN A 140 -5.53 -37.33 -20.22
CA GLN A 140 -5.77 -36.54 -21.42
C GLN A 140 -4.46 -36.18 -22.11
N GLU A 141 -4.51 -35.94 -23.41
CA GLU A 141 -3.41 -35.41 -24.20
C GLU A 141 -3.98 -34.44 -25.24
N ARG A 142 -3.49 -33.19 -25.22
CA ARG A 142 -3.95 -32.12 -26.13
C ARG A 142 -5.48 -31.93 -26.16
N GLY A 143 -6.15 -32.13 -25.02
CA GLY A 143 -7.61 -32.01 -24.88
C GLY A 143 -8.40 -33.25 -25.29
N SER A 144 -7.75 -34.32 -25.74
CA SER A 144 -8.41 -35.59 -26.05
C SER A 144 -8.14 -36.62 -24.95
N PRO A 145 -9.15 -37.41 -24.51
CA PRO A 145 -8.92 -38.51 -23.59
C PRO A 145 -7.96 -39.56 -24.17
N LEU A 146 -7.06 -40.06 -23.34
CA LEU A 146 -6.21 -41.18 -23.69
C LEU A 146 -7.01 -42.48 -23.70
N PHE A 147 -6.78 -43.35 -24.68
CA PHE A 147 -7.39 -44.69 -24.73
C PHE A 147 -7.06 -45.52 -23.48
N LYS A 148 -5.86 -45.33 -22.92
CA LYS A 148 -5.44 -45.88 -21.64
C LYS A 148 -4.74 -44.80 -20.83
N PRO A 149 -5.08 -44.63 -19.53
CA PRO A 149 -4.33 -43.75 -18.65
C PRO A 149 -2.85 -44.17 -18.58
N LYS A 150 -1.96 -43.18 -18.50
CA LYS A 150 -0.51 -43.39 -18.39
C LYS A 150 -0.03 -42.91 -17.03
N ASP A 151 0.70 -43.76 -16.33
CA ASP A 151 1.32 -43.38 -15.06
C ASP A 151 2.71 -42.79 -15.32
N ILE A 152 2.98 -41.63 -14.74
CA ILE A 152 4.22 -40.86 -14.85
C ILE A 152 4.78 -40.73 -13.44
N VAL A 153 6.01 -41.20 -13.24
CA VAL A 153 6.71 -41.11 -11.95
C VAL A 153 7.69 -39.95 -12.03
N LYS A 154 7.66 -39.05 -11.05
CA LYS A 154 8.66 -37.99 -10.88
C LYS A 154 9.31 -38.09 -9.52
N GLU A 155 10.62 -38.17 -9.52
CA GLU A 155 11.45 -38.23 -8.32
C GLU A 155 11.82 -36.82 -7.83
N ILE A 156 12.14 -36.69 -6.55
CA ILE A 156 12.62 -35.43 -5.99
C ILE A 156 14.00 -35.07 -6.56
N THR A 157 14.12 -33.89 -7.17
CA THR A 157 15.42 -33.39 -7.65
C THR A 157 16.29 -33.01 -6.46
N THR A 158 17.24 -33.87 -6.07
CA THR A 158 18.13 -33.63 -4.93
C THR A 158 19.40 -32.91 -5.41
N GLU A 159 19.33 -31.61 -5.68
CA GLU A 159 20.50 -30.85 -6.17
C GLU A 159 21.41 -30.30 -5.05
N GLU A 160 20.95 -30.21 -3.79
CA GLU A 160 21.76 -29.61 -2.70
C GLU A 160 22.17 -30.61 -1.62
N ARG A 161 23.21 -31.41 -1.89
CA ARG A 161 24.20 -31.93 -0.89
C ARG A 161 25.51 -32.33 -1.58
N ARG A 162 26.20 -31.38 -2.22
CA ARG A 162 27.61 -31.51 -2.58
C ARG A 162 28.40 -30.31 -2.09
#